data_AF-A0A3B0AN07-F1
#
_entry.id   AF-A0A3B0AN07-F1
#
_cell.length_a   1.000
_cell.length_b   1.000
_cell.length_c   1.000
_cell.angle_alpha   90.00
_cell.angle_beta   90.00
_cell.angle_gamma   90.00
#
_symmetry.space_group_name_H-M   'P 1'
#
loop_
_entity.id
_entity.type
_entity.pdbx_description
1 polymer ?
#
loop_
_entity_poly.entity_id
_entity_poly.type
_entity_poly.pdbx_seq_one_letter_code
_entity_poly.pdbx_strand_id
1 'polypeptide(L)' 'MTEGVPVPHEAPVTAELFLRVEKGEAGPEELAALTAVLLARGAAGADPDDLARHHRATALWRRPERSPRAPGPRSWRAA' A
#
# COMPACT_ATOMS: atom_id res chain seq x y z
N MET A 1 -49.75 2.25 14.91
CA MET A 1 -48.43 1.71 15.31
C MET A 1 -47.85 1.01 14.09
N THR A 2 -47.16 1.74 13.23
CA THR A 2 -46.43 1.18 12.10
C THR A 2 -44.96 1.33 12.43
N GLU A 3 -44.34 0.27 12.95
CA GLU A 3 -42.88 0.21 13.07
C GLU A 3 -42.29 0.22 11.67
N GLY A 4 -41.42 1.19 11.40
CA GLY A 4 -40.69 1.29 10.15
C GLY A 4 -39.75 0.10 10.01
N VAL A 5 -39.85 -0.59 8.87
CA VAL A 5 -38.84 -1.56 8.42
C VAL A 5 -37.48 -0.87 8.45
N PRO A 6 -36.44 -1.45 9.09
CA PRO A 6 -35.10 -0.90 8.98
C PRO A 6 -34.64 -1.10 7.54
N VAL A 7 -34.67 -0.02 6.76
CA VAL A 7 -33.90 0.08 5.53
C VAL A 7 -32.45 -0.22 5.96
N PRO A 8 -31.74 -1.17 5.34
CA PRO A 8 -30.31 -1.29 5.58
C PRO A 8 -29.74 0.07 5.20
N HIS A 9 -29.37 0.85 6.22
CA HIS A 9 -28.52 2.01 6.01
C HIS A 9 -27.34 1.44 5.21
N GLU A 10 -27.10 2.01 4.05
CA GLU A 10 -25.94 1.72 3.24
C GLU A 10 -24.78 1.91 4.20
N ALA A 11 -24.25 0.82 4.73
CA ALA A 11 -23.14 0.87 5.65
C ALA A 11 -22.11 1.68 4.87
N PRO A 12 -21.57 2.78 5.42
CA PRO A 12 -20.52 3.48 4.71
C PRO A 12 -19.52 2.39 4.39
N VAL A 13 -19.23 2.20 3.10
CA VAL A 13 -17.98 1.58 2.70
C VAL A 13 -16.96 2.48 3.36
N THR A 14 -16.60 2.16 4.60
CA THR A 14 -15.37 2.59 5.19
C THR A 14 -14.38 1.98 4.24
N ALA A 15 -14.04 2.76 3.22
CA ALA A 15 -12.90 2.51 2.38
C ALA A 15 -11.79 2.37 3.41
N GLU A 16 -11.47 1.12 3.76
CA GLU A 16 -10.27 0.82 4.51
C GLU A 16 -9.21 1.60 3.76
N LEU A 17 -8.66 2.63 4.39
CA LEU A 17 -7.79 3.58 3.70
C LEU A 17 -6.56 2.77 3.26
N PHE A 18 -6.55 2.30 2.01
CA PHE A 18 -5.52 1.39 1.51
C PHE A 18 -4.15 2.08 1.49
N LEU A 19 -4.14 3.41 1.47
CA LEU A 19 -2.96 4.25 1.43
C LEU A 19 -3.15 5.43 2.40
N ARG A 20 -2.11 5.72 3.19
CA ARG A 20 -2.04 6.89 4.08
C ARG A 20 -0.88 7.78 3.64
N VAL A 21 -1.13 9.08 3.49
CA VAL A 21 -0.10 10.07 3.19
C VAL A 21 0.49 10.57 4.51
N GLU A 22 1.78 10.30 4.75
CA GLU A 22 2.46 10.75 5.97
C GLU A 22 2.95 12.20 5.88
N LYS A 23 3.28 12.65 4.66
CA LYS A 23 3.87 13.97 4.39
C LYS A 23 3.45 14.47 3.01
N GLY A 24 3.15 15.76 2.92
CA GLY A 24 2.66 16.39 1.70
C GLY A 24 1.18 16.11 1.46
N GLU A 25 0.70 16.55 0.30
CA GLU A 25 -0.65 16.29 -0.19
C GLU A 25 -0.55 15.45 -1.46
N ALA A 26 -1.49 14.52 -1.66
CA ALA A 26 -1.58 13.74 -2.88
C ALA A 26 -3.00 13.86 -3.43
N GLY A 27 -3.10 14.25 -4.71
CA GLY A 27 -4.37 14.33 -5.41
C GLY A 27 -4.96 12.95 -5.70
N PRO A 28 -6.26 12.90 -6.04
CA PRO A 28 -6.93 11.64 -6.35
C PRO A 28 -6.31 10.91 -7.55
N GLU A 29 -5.80 11.64 -8.56
CA GLU A 29 -5.12 11.06 -9.73
C GLU A 29 -3.80 10.38 -9.35
N GLU A 30 -3.04 10.99 -8.44
CA GLU A 30 -1.76 10.44 -7.96
C GLU A 30 -1.97 9.16 -7.15
N LEU A 31 -2.99 9.15 -6.28
CA LEU A 31 -3.39 7.97 -5.51
C LEU A 31 -3.90 6.84 -6.42
N ALA A 32 -4.68 7.17 -7.46
CA ALA A 32 -5.13 6.21 -8.45
C ALA A 32 -3.96 5.61 -9.23
N ALA A 33 -3.01 6.44 -9.67
CA ALA A 33 -1.81 5.98 -10.37
C ALA A 33 -0.96 5.04 -9.50
N LEU A 34 -0.74 5.41 -8.23
CA LEU A 34 0.00 4.57 -7.29
C LEU A 34 -0.70 3.22 -7.08
N THR A 35 -2.02 3.22 -6.91
CA THR A 35 -2.83 2.01 -6.75
C THR A 35 -2.74 1.11 -7.98
N ALA A 36 -2.86 1.68 -9.19
CA ALA A 36 -2.74 0.94 -10.44
C ALA A 36 -1.37 0.26 -10.58
N VAL A 37 -0.28 0.96 -10.22
CA VAL A 37 1.08 0.39 -10.24
C VAL A 37 1.21 -0.77 -9.24
N LEU A 38 0.67 -0.61 -8.03
CA LEU A 38 0.71 -1.67 -7.00
C LEU A 38 -0.05 -2.92 -7.46
N LEU A 39 -1.25 -2.76 -8.03
CA LEU A 39 -2.04 -3.86 -8.57
C LEU A 39 -1.33 -4.56 -9.74
N ALA A 40 -0.75 -3.79 -10.67
CA ALA A 40 -0.01 -4.34 -11.80
C ALA A 40 1.21 -5.16 -11.34
N ARG A 41 1.94 -4.68 -10.32
CA ARG A 41 3.08 -5.42 -9.75
C ARG A 41 2.65 -6.67 -9.01
N GLY A 42 1.53 -6.61 -8.26
CA GLY A 42 0.96 -7.77 -7.58
C GLY A 42 0.54 -8.86 -8.56
N ALA A 43 -0.05 -8.48 -9.70
CA ALA A 43 -0.42 -9.41 -10.76
C ALA A 43 0.81 -10.00 -11.49
N ALA A 44 1.88 -9.23 -11.67
CA ALA A 44 3.09 -9.67 -12.37
C ALA A 44 3.95 -10.66 -11.55
N GLY A 45 3.86 -10.65 -10.21
CA GLY A 45 4.60 -11.56 -9.31
C GLY A 45 3.92 -12.90 -9.03
N ALA A 46 2.82 -13.22 -9.74
CA ALA A 46 2.01 -14.41 -9.49
C ALA A 46 2.48 -15.67 -10.23
N ASP A 47 3.75 -15.74 -10.66
CA ASP A 47 4.32 -17.01 -11.11
C ASP A 47 4.49 -17.92 -9.88
N PRO A 48 3.88 -19.14 -9.85
CA PRO A 48 3.92 -20.03 -8.69
C PRO A 48 5.34 -20.34 -8.21
N ASP A 49 6.34 -20.33 -9.10
CA ASP A 49 7.75 -20.55 -8.74
C ASP A 49 8.39 -19.33 -8.06
N ASP A 50 7.90 -18.11 -8.37
CA ASP A 50 8.33 -16.87 -7.73
C ASP A 50 7.68 -16.63 -6.38
N LEU A 51 6.45 -17.10 -6.16
CA LEU A 51 5.82 -17.09 -4.84
C LEU A 51 6.64 -17.92 -3.84
N ALA A 52 7.11 -19.12 -4.23
CA ALA A 52 7.98 -19.96 -3.41
C ALA A 52 9.37 -19.34 -3.14
N ARG A 53 9.86 -18.46 -4.04
CA ARG A 53 11.05 -17.63 -3.78
C ARG A 53 10.72 -16.43 -2.88
N HIS A 54 9.56 -15.80 -3.03
CA HIS A 54 9.09 -14.68 -2.20
C HIS A 54 8.82 -15.10 -0.75
N HIS A 55 8.28 -16.29 -0.50
CA HIS A 55 8.14 -16.84 0.86
C HIS A 55 9.49 -17.05 1.56
N ARG A 56 10.58 -17.22 0.80
CA ARG A 56 11.97 -17.28 1.31
C ARG A 56 12.71 -15.95 1.21
N ALA A 57 12.16 -14.97 0.49
CA ALA A 57 12.68 -13.62 0.46
C ALA A 57 12.31 -12.96 1.78
N THR A 58 13.12 -13.21 2.80
CA THR A 58 13.09 -12.42 4.03
C THR A 58 13.23 -10.97 3.58
N ALA A 59 12.17 -10.21 3.77
CA ALA A 59 12.16 -8.78 3.53
C ALA A 59 13.40 -8.19 4.24
N LEU A 60 14.43 -7.77 3.47
CA LEU A 60 15.68 -7.19 3.98
C LEU A 60 15.48 -5.78 4.55
N TRP A 61 14.29 -5.51 5.06
CA TRP A 61 13.87 -4.25 5.61
C TRP A 61 14.73 -3.99 6.83
N ARG A 62 15.71 -3.12 6.66
CA ARG A 62 16.51 -2.66 7.77
C ARG A 62 15.62 -1.79 8.63
N ARG A 63 15.54 -2.14 9.92
CA ARG A 63 14.97 -1.30 10.98
C ARG A 63 15.58 0.09 10.82
N PRO A 64 14.81 1.13 10.45
CA PRO A 64 15.34 2.46 10.22
C PRO A 64 16.12 3.00 11.42
N GLU A 65 15.70 2.64 12.63
CA GLU A 65 16.35 2.92 13.91
C GLU A 65 17.70 2.22 14.11
N ARG A 66 17.98 1.12 13.37
CA ARG A 66 19.25 0.37 13.40
C ARG A 66 20.10 0.58 12.15
N SER A 67 19.62 1.36 11.19
CA SER A 67 20.33 1.62 9.95
C SER A 67 20.98 3.00 10.01
N PRO A 68 22.26 3.15 9.62
CA PRO A 68 22.88 4.46 9.52
C PRO A 68 22.02 5.37 8.65
N ARG A 69 21.85 6.62 9.10
CA ARG A 69 21.11 7.63 8.33
C ARG A 69 21.77 7.74 6.96
N ALA A 70 20.94 7.76 5.91
CA ALA A 70 21.45 7.75 4.54
C ALA A 70 22.46 8.91 4.34
N PRO A 71 23.62 8.67 3.71
CA PRO A 71 24.80 9.55 3.79
C PRO A 71 24.64 10.92 3.12
N GLY A 72 23.46 11.23 2.59
CA GLY A 72 23.13 12.56 2.10
C GLY A 72 21.83 12.59 1.30
N PRO A 73 21.37 13.78 0.88
CA PRO A 73 20.07 14.01 0.23
C PRO A 73 19.86 13.29 -1.12
N ARG A 74 20.93 12.83 -1.77
CA ARG A 74 20.88 12.16 -3.09
C ARG A 74 21.13 10.66 -3.03
N SER A 75 21.27 10.10 -1.84
CA SER A 75 21.52 8.67 -1.65
C SER A 75 20.41 7.77 -2.19
N TRP A 76 19.18 8.28 -2.34
CA TRP A 76 18.04 7.56 -2.89
C TRP A 76 18.13 7.27 -4.40
N ARG A 77 19.00 7.96 -5.15
CA ARG A 77 19.19 7.71 -6.59
C ARG A 77 20.25 6.66 -6.92
N ALA A 78 21.04 6.26 -5.92
CA ALA A 78 22.16 5.35 -6.08
C ALA A 78 21.83 3.91 -5.66
N ALA A 79 20.57 3.64 -5.31
CA ALA A 79 20.04 2.32 -4.98
C ALA A 79 19.43 1.66 -6.22
#